data_AF-A0A8H9GFY7-F1
#
_entry.id   AF-A0A8H9GFY7-F1
#
_cell.length_a   1.000
_cell.length_b   1.000
_cell.length_c   1.000
_cell.angle_alpha   90.00
_cell.angle_beta   90.00
_cell.angle_gamma   90.00
#
_symmetry.space_group_name_H-M   'P 1'
#
loop_
_entity.id
_entity.type
_entity.pdbx_description
1 polymer ?
#
loop_
_entity_poly.entity_id
_entity_poly.type
_entity_poly.pdbx_seq_one_letter_code
_entity_poly.pdbx_strand_id
1 'polypeptide(L)'
;MTRAESLATAADYLTDAVGGLEGAARVLDRAGVLGAADKAQALCARATDLHAEIRGAARAAHRAERPDVYDEAGRWVGNKKGTK
;
A
#
# COMPACT_ATOMS: atom_id res chain seq x y z
N MET A 1 7.77 -14.25 8.98
CA MET A 1 7.24 -12.96 8.49
C MET A 1 7.37 -11.96 9.62
N THR A 2 8.12 -10.88 9.41
CA THR A 2 8.22 -9.77 10.39
C THR A 2 6.98 -8.89 10.34
N ARG A 3 6.85 -7.95 11.29
CA ARG A 3 5.72 -7.01 11.29
C ARG A 3 5.77 -6.13 10.04
N ALA A 4 6.96 -5.68 9.65
CA ALA A 4 7.16 -4.92 8.41
C ALA A 4 6.74 -5.73 7.17
N GLU A 5 7.11 -7.01 7.09
CA GLU A 5 6.73 -7.90 5.99
C GLU A 5 5.22 -8.12 5.93
N SER A 6 4.56 -8.39 7.06
CA SER A 6 3.09 -8.56 7.09
C SER A 6 2.34 -7.31 6.66
N LEU A 7 2.80 -6.12 7.09
CA LEU A 7 2.20 -4.85 6.69
C LEU A 7 2.45 -4.52 5.22
N ALA A 8 3.64 -4.85 4.69
CA ALA A 8 3.93 -4.70 3.27
C ALA A 8 3.01 -5.59 2.42
N THR A 9 2.86 -6.87 2.78
CA THR A 9 1.93 -7.78 2.10
C THR A 9 0.48 -7.30 2.17
N ALA A 10 0.03 -6.75 3.30
CA ALA A 10 -1.30 -6.17 3.40
C ALA A 10 -1.47 -4.95 2.47
N ALA A 11 -0.45 -4.11 2.34
CA ALA A 11 -0.46 -2.99 1.40
C ALA A 11 -0.52 -3.46 -0.07
N ASP A 12 0.15 -4.56 -0.41
CA ASP A 12 0.10 -5.15 -1.74
C ASP A 12 -1.32 -5.64 -2.09
N TYR A 13 -1.98 -6.38 -1.18
CA TYR A 13 -3.38 -6.79 -1.39
C TYR A 13 -4.34 -5.61 -1.57
N LEU A 14 -4.12 -4.50 -0.85
CA LEU A 14 -4.92 -3.29 -1.03
C LEU A 14 -4.63 -2.60 -2.36
N THR A 15 -3.40 -2.64 -2.85
CA THR A 15 -3.04 -2.12 -4.18
C THR A 15 -3.81 -2.86 -5.27
N ASP A 16 -3.85 -4.20 -5.19
CA ASP A 16 -4.62 -5.03 -6.12
C ASP A 16 -6.12 -4.72 -6.04
N ALA A 17 -6.66 -4.55 -4.82
CA ALA A 17 -8.06 -4.20 -4.61
C ALA A 17 -8.41 -2.83 -5.20
N VAL A 18 -7.56 -1.81 -5.05
CA VAL A 18 -7.72 -0.48 -5.66
C VAL A 18 -7.82 -0.61 -7.18
N GLY A 19 -6.89 -1.33 -7.81
CA GLY A 19 -6.91 -1.54 -9.26
C GLY A 19 -8.17 -2.26 -9.73
N GLY A 20 -8.60 -3.30 -9.01
CA GLY A 20 -9.82 -4.04 -9.30
C GLY A 20 -11.09 -3.19 -9.17
N LEU A 21 -11.19 -2.37 -8.12
CA LEU A 21 -12.34 -1.48 -7.88
C LEU A 21 -12.41 -0.36 -8.92
N GLU A 22 -11.27 0.22 -9.30
CA GLU A 22 -11.21 1.22 -10.37
C GLU A 22 -11.64 0.62 -11.72
N GLY A 23 -11.16 -0.58 -12.05
CA GLY A 23 -11.59 -1.31 -13.24
C GLY A 23 -13.08 -1.62 -13.23
N ALA A 24 -13.61 -2.11 -12.11
CA ALA A 24 -15.03 -2.40 -11.94
C ALA A 24 -15.90 -1.15 -12.11
N ALA A 25 -15.50 -0.02 -11.51
CA ALA A 25 -16.20 1.25 -11.68
C ALA A 25 -16.31 1.65 -13.15
N ARG A 26 -15.21 1.59 -13.91
CA ARG A 26 -15.20 1.93 -15.35
C ARG A 26 -16.09 1.00 -16.18
N VAL A 27 -16.10 -0.30 -15.87
CA VAL A 27 -16.93 -1.28 -16.57
C VAL A 27 -18.41 -1.06 -16.27
N LEU A 28 -18.77 -0.82 -15.01
CA LEU A 28 -20.15 -0.57 -14.57
C LEU A 28 -20.70 0.74 -15.13
N ASP A 29 -19.88 1.79 -15.15
CA ASP A 29 -20.21 3.08 -15.77
C ASP A 29 -20.53 2.92 -17.26
N ARG A 30 -19.64 2.22 -18.00
CA ARG A 30 -19.86 1.91 -19.42
C ARG A 30 -21.11 1.08 -19.68
N ALA A 31 -21.49 0.21 -18.73
CA ALA A 31 -22.70 -0.59 -18.80
C ALA A 31 -23.98 0.15 -18.36
N GLY A 32 -23.87 1.42 -17.93
CA GLY A 32 -24.99 2.23 -17.45
C GLY A 32 -25.48 1.87 -16.04
N VAL A 33 -24.72 1.06 -15.28
CA VAL A 33 -25.05 0.67 -13.91
C VAL A 33 -24.47 1.69 -12.92
N LEU A 34 -24.89 2.95 -13.06
CA LEU A 34 -24.25 4.11 -12.42
C LEU A 34 -24.16 3.99 -10.89
N GLY A 35 -25.25 3.57 -10.22
CA GLY A 35 -25.24 3.41 -8.77
C GLY A 35 -24.29 2.32 -8.24
N ALA A 36 -23.91 1.35 -9.07
CA ALA A 36 -22.88 0.36 -8.71
C ALA A 36 -21.48 0.90 -9.02
N ALA A 37 -21.32 1.68 -10.10
CA ALA A 37 -20.08 2.37 -10.43
C ALA A 37 -19.68 3.35 -9.30
N ASP A 38 -20.62 4.15 -8.80
CA ASP A 38 -20.38 5.07 -7.68
C ASP A 38 -19.92 4.34 -6.41
N LYS A 39 -20.54 3.20 -6.09
CA LYS A 39 -20.13 2.37 -4.95
C LYS A 39 -18.72 1.80 -5.14
N ALA A 40 -18.38 1.35 -6.35
CA ALA A 40 -17.04 0.86 -6.66
C ALA A 40 -16.00 1.98 -6.52
N GLN A 41 -16.30 3.20 -6.99
CA GLN A 41 -15.43 4.37 -6.80
C GLN A 41 -15.26 4.74 -5.32
N ALA A 42 -16.35 4.75 -4.53
CA ALA A 42 -16.28 5.04 -3.10
C ALA A 42 -15.45 3.99 -2.34
N LEU A 43 -15.56 2.71 -2.69
CA LEU A 43 -14.71 1.66 -2.15
C LEU A 43 -13.25 1.83 -2.58
N CYS A 44 -13.00 2.21 -3.84
CA CYS A 44 -11.66 2.48 -4.35
C CYS A 44 -10.96 3.60 -3.56
N ALA A 45 -11.68 4.69 -3.28
CA ALA A 45 -11.16 5.80 -2.47
C ALA A 45 -10.79 5.33 -1.05
N ARG A 46 -11.70 4.61 -0.38
CA ARG A 46 -11.43 4.05 0.96
C ARG A 46 -10.26 3.06 0.98
N ALA A 47 -10.15 2.21 -0.04
CA ALA A 47 -9.04 1.26 -0.17
C ALA A 47 -7.70 1.99 -0.42
N THR A 48 -7.73 3.10 -1.15
CA THR A 48 -6.55 3.95 -1.40
C THR A 48 -6.06 4.60 -0.11
N ASP A 49 -6.98 5.15 0.69
CA ASP A 49 -6.64 5.75 1.98
C ASP A 49 -6.04 4.71 2.93
N LEU A 50 -6.66 3.54 3.04
CA LEU A 50 -6.16 2.44 3.87
C LEU A 50 -4.79 1.93 3.39
N HIS A 51 -4.59 1.81 2.07
CA HIS A 51 -3.30 1.44 1.50
C HIS A 51 -2.20 2.44 1.91
N ALA A 52 -2.47 3.74 1.86
CA ALA A 52 -1.51 4.76 2.26
C ALA A 52 -1.15 4.65 3.76
N GLU A 53 -2.13 4.43 4.63
CA GLU A 53 -1.94 4.24 6.06
C GLU A 53 -1.06 3.01 6.35
N ILE A 54 -1.43 1.85 5.79
CA ILE A 54 -0.69 0.59 6.02
C ILE A 54 0.73 0.70 5.44
N ARG A 55 0.91 1.33 4.28
CA ARG A 55 2.24 1.57 3.71
C ARG A 55 3.11 2.45 4.61
N GLY A 56 2.51 3.46 5.26
CA GLY A 56 3.17 4.28 6.28
C GLY A 56 3.61 3.43 7.48
N ALA A 57 2.71 2.59 8.00
CA ALA A 57 2.99 1.69 9.10
C ALA A 57 4.08 0.66 8.77
N ALA A 58 4.05 0.08 7.55
CA ALA A 58 5.06 -0.85 7.06
C ALA A 58 6.45 -0.21 7.05
N ARG A 59 6.56 1.03 6.55
CA ARG A 59 7.82 1.79 6.56
C ARG A 59 8.32 2.06 7.97
N ALA A 60 7.44 2.45 8.88
CA ALA A 60 7.80 2.68 10.28
C ALA A 60 8.28 1.39 10.96
N ALA A 61 7.59 0.28 10.74
CA ALA A 61 7.99 -1.03 11.23
C ALA A 61 9.35 -1.45 10.65
N HIS A 62 9.58 -1.26 9.35
CA HIS A 62 10.85 -1.59 8.72
C HIS A 62 12.02 -0.78 9.31
N ARG A 63 11.82 0.52 9.61
CA ARG A 63 12.83 1.34 10.30
C ARG A 63 13.13 0.83 11.71
N ALA A 64 12.10 0.45 12.46
CA ALA A 64 12.26 -0.08 13.81
C ALA A 64 12.97 -1.44 13.82
N GLU A 65 12.70 -2.27 12.81
CA GLU A 65 13.31 -3.61 12.66
C GLU A 65 14.75 -3.56 12.11
N ARG A 66 15.10 -2.51 11.34
CA ARG A 66 16.44 -2.33 10.75
C ARG A 66 16.96 -0.90 10.93
N PRO A 67 17.26 -0.47 12.16
CA PRO A 67 17.72 0.90 12.41
C PRO A 67 19.09 1.20 11.76
N ASP A 68 19.89 0.16 11.49
CA ASP A 68 21.24 0.22 10.91
C ASP A 68 21.28 0.63 9.42
N VAL A 69 20.15 0.52 8.71
CA VAL A 69 20.05 0.88 7.29
C VAL A 69 19.40 2.25 7.04
N TYR A 70 19.14 3.02 8.10
CA TYR A 70 18.60 4.38 8.04
C TYR A 70 19.55 5.38 8.71
N ASP A 71 19.65 6.60 8.18
CA ASP A 71 20.35 7.70 8.87
C ASP A 71 19.51 8.27 10.03
N GLU A 72 20.11 9.19 10.80
CA GLU A 72 19.46 9.92 11.89
C GLU A 72 18.22 10.72 11.42
N ALA A 73 18.15 11.06 10.13
CA ALA A 73 17.00 11.73 9.52
C ALA A 73 15.93 10.72 9.01
N GLY A 74 16.10 9.42 9.22
CA GLY A 74 15.17 8.37 8.80
C GLY A 74 15.16 8.09 7.30
N ARG A 75 16.17 8.56 6.56
CA ARG A 75 16.40 8.24 5.14
C ARG A 75 17.15 6.92 5.02
N TRP A 76 16.76 6.13 4.03
CA TRP A 76 17.44 4.87 3.75
C TRP A 76 18.86 5.16 3.25
N VAL A 77 19.86 4.66 3.95
CA VAL A 77 21.29 4.82 3.60
C VAL A 77 21.90 3.57 2.97
N GLY A 78 21.06 2.57 2.69
CA GLY A 78 21.50 1.30 2.15
C GLY A 78 22.19 0.42 3.18
N ASN A 79 22.30 -0.86 2.85
CA ASN A 79 23.08 -1.80 3.65
C ASN A 79 24.56 -1.41 3.50
N LYS A 80 25.19 -0.86 4.55
CA LYS A 80 26.67 -0.84 4.65
C LYS A 80 27.24 -2.25 4.90
N LYS A 81 26.64 -3.30 4.32
CA LYS A 81 27.31 -4.58 4.12
C LYS A 81 28.08 -4.49 2.81
N GLY A 82 29.15 -3.69 2.83
CA GLY A 82 30.23 -3.84 1.88
C GLY A 82 31.01 -5.12 2.20
N THR A 83 31.32 -5.87 1.15
CA THR A 83 32.49 -6.75 1.02
C THR A 83 32.64 -7.92 1.98
N LYS A 84 32.22 -9.12 1.55
CA LYS A 84 33.11 -10.17 1.01
C LYS A 84 32.31 -11.20 0.23
#